data_AF-A0A482WQ03-F1
#
_entry.id   AF-A0A482WQ03-F1
#
_cell.length_a   1.000
_cell.length_b   1.000
_cell.length_c   1.000
_cell.angle_alpha   90.00
_cell.angle_beta   90.00
_cell.angle_gamma   90.00
#
_symmetry.space_group_name_H-M   'P 1'
#
loop_
_entity.id
_entity.type
_entity.pdbx_description
1 polymer ?
#
loop_
_entity_poly.entity_id
_entity_poly.type
_entity_poly.pdbx_seq_one_letter_code
_entity_poly.pdbx_strand_id
1 'polypeptide(L)'
;MYLGICFITVILFYVQVIAYKPVIIIHGVMTGNSTMVDLENDIVKGHPGTKVYVTNRFGSYSQGGLIARGIIEAYPNLNVKKFISLSSPQGGQYGTKFLHLLFPSLSVQTAYELFYSVMGQEISVANYWRDPHQPLLYMDYSCYLPYINNEIESEGSSLYKNNIEKLEKLIMFGGPDDGVITPWQSSRFAYFDKDENVIELYDQPLYQFNSLGLRKLNETGRLKVVELAGVSHFQWHTNKTVIYDHLLPELD
;
A
#
# COMPACT_ATOMS: atom_id res chain seq x y z
N MET A 1 -72.82 26.83 9.50
CA MET A 1 -71.79 26.59 8.47
C MET A 1 -70.46 26.40 9.20
N TYR A 2 -70.04 25.15 9.43
CA TYR A 2 -68.80 24.85 10.16
C TYR A 2 -67.63 24.77 9.18
N LEU A 3 -66.62 25.62 9.38
CA LEU A 3 -65.40 25.62 8.57
C LEU A 3 -64.41 24.62 9.18
N GLY A 4 -64.28 23.45 8.55
CA GLY A 4 -63.31 22.42 8.98
C GLY A 4 -61.90 22.81 8.55
N ILE A 5 -61.04 23.22 9.49
CA ILE A 5 -59.63 23.49 9.21
C ILE A 5 -58.87 22.16 9.18
N CYS A 6 -58.49 21.72 7.99
CA CYS A 6 -57.69 20.51 7.80
C CYS A 6 -56.20 20.83 8.01
N PHE A 7 -55.62 20.41 9.14
CA PHE A 7 -54.18 20.49 9.38
C PHE A 7 -53.46 19.37 8.63
N ILE A 8 -52.85 19.70 7.49
CA ILE A 8 -51.93 18.81 6.78
C ILE A 8 -50.59 18.81 7.52
N THR A 9 -50.34 17.76 8.30
CA THR A 9 -49.04 17.52 8.95
C THR A 9 -48.03 17.03 7.91
N VAL A 10 -47.15 17.92 7.45
CA VAL A 10 -46.03 17.55 6.58
C VAL A 10 -44.95 16.86 7.42
N ILE A 11 -44.87 15.54 7.32
CA ILE A 11 -43.79 14.75 7.92
C ILE A 11 -42.53 14.91 7.06
N LEU A 12 -41.63 15.78 7.51
CA LEU A 12 -40.28 15.90 6.95
C LEU A 12 -39.43 14.70 7.38
N PHE A 13 -39.33 13.71 6.50
CA PHE A 13 -38.36 12.62 6.67
C PHE A 13 -36.94 13.19 6.52
N TYR A 14 -36.18 13.17 7.61
CA TYR A 14 -34.76 13.52 7.61
C TYR A 14 -33.96 12.40 6.94
N VAL A 15 -33.85 12.44 5.62
CA VAL A 15 -33.01 11.52 4.85
C VAL A 15 -31.56 11.96 4.99
N GLN A 16 -30.83 11.30 5.89
CA GLN A 16 -29.40 11.50 6.04
C GLN A 16 -28.68 10.92 4.82
N VAL A 17 -28.29 11.79 3.88
CA VAL A 17 -27.50 11.39 2.71
C VAL A 17 -26.07 11.12 3.17
N ILE A 18 -25.73 9.84 3.33
CA ILE A 18 -24.35 9.40 3.55
C ILE A 18 -23.61 9.56 2.21
N ALA A 19 -22.49 10.29 2.23
CA ALA A 19 -21.71 10.58 1.03
C ALA A 19 -20.24 10.24 1.28
N TYR A 20 -19.70 9.33 0.47
CA TYR A 20 -18.35 8.79 0.61
C TYR A 20 -17.36 9.49 -0.33
N LYS A 21 -16.08 9.53 0.08
CA LYS A 21 -14.98 10.04 -0.76
C LYS A 21 -14.71 9.05 -1.91
N PRO A 22 -14.28 9.50 -3.11
CA PRO A 22 -13.86 8.60 -4.18
C PRO A 22 -12.69 7.70 -3.78
N VAL A 23 -12.69 6.45 -4.25
CA VAL A 23 -11.65 5.45 -4.00
C VAL A 23 -10.93 5.13 -5.31
N ILE A 24 -9.60 5.08 -5.28
CA ILE A 24 -8.76 4.69 -6.42
C ILE A 24 -8.02 3.40 -6.05
N ILE A 25 -8.17 2.36 -6.86
CA ILE A 25 -7.55 1.05 -6.65
C ILE A 25 -6.41 0.87 -7.66
N ILE A 26 -5.19 0.70 -7.14
CA ILE A 26 -3.97 0.42 -7.90
C ILE A 26 -3.56 -1.03 -7.62
N HIS A 27 -3.65 -1.90 -8.64
CA HIS A 27 -3.46 -3.37 -8.54
C HIS A 27 -2.02 -3.82 -8.91
N GLY A 28 -1.81 -5.10 -9.28
CA GLY A 28 -0.49 -5.66 -9.62
C GLY A 28 -0.32 -6.70 -10.77
N VAL A 29 0.86 -7.37 -10.94
CA VAL A 29 1.29 -8.25 -12.08
C VAL A 29 0.49 -9.50 -11.96
N MET A 30 0.13 -10.08 -13.10
CA MET A 30 -0.75 -11.24 -13.14
C MET A 30 -2.11 -10.96 -12.48
N THR A 31 -2.42 -9.70 -12.14
CA THR A 31 -3.74 -9.21 -11.77
C THR A 31 -4.17 -8.12 -12.75
N GLY A 32 -5.45 -8.06 -13.06
CA GLY A 32 -6.03 -7.07 -13.96
C GLY A 32 -7.19 -6.35 -13.27
N ASN A 33 -7.74 -5.33 -13.92
CA ASN A 33 -8.96 -4.68 -13.43
C ASN A 33 -10.08 -5.69 -13.07
N SER A 34 -10.24 -6.75 -13.85
CA SER A 34 -11.16 -7.87 -13.63
C SER A 34 -11.00 -8.57 -12.27
N THR A 35 -9.79 -8.63 -11.72
CA THR A 35 -9.54 -9.24 -10.39
C THR A 35 -9.93 -8.35 -9.22
N MET A 36 -10.13 -7.04 -9.47
CA MET A 36 -10.53 -6.06 -8.46
C MET A 36 -12.05 -5.78 -8.49
N VAL A 37 -12.79 -6.36 -9.44
CA VAL A 37 -14.24 -6.18 -9.58
C VAL A 37 -15.00 -6.62 -8.32
N ASP A 38 -14.57 -7.70 -7.67
CA ASP A 38 -15.21 -8.16 -6.43
C ASP A 38 -14.96 -7.18 -5.25
N LEU A 39 -13.77 -6.58 -5.18
CA LEU A 39 -13.45 -5.54 -4.20
C LEU A 39 -14.24 -4.25 -4.47
N GLU A 40 -14.34 -3.82 -5.73
CA GLU A 40 -15.19 -2.70 -6.15
C GLU A 40 -16.67 -2.94 -5.77
N ASN A 41 -17.19 -4.14 -6.06
CA ASN A 41 -18.55 -4.52 -5.72
C ASN A 41 -18.79 -4.54 -4.19
N ASP A 42 -17.85 -5.07 -3.39
CA ASP A 42 -17.95 -5.04 -1.93
C ASP A 42 -17.90 -3.61 -1.38
N ILE A 43 -17.06 -2.73 -1.94
CA ILE A 43 -16.99 -1.30 -1.56
C ILE A 43 -18.31 -0.60 -1.90
N VAL A 44 -18.84 -0.76 -3.12
CA VAL A 44 -20.11 -0.13 -3.52
C VAL A 44 -21.30 -0.68 -2.72
N LYS A 45 -21.26 -1.96 -2.33
CA LYS A 45 -22.29 -2.60 -1.50
C LYS A 45 -22.24 -2.14 -0.04
N GLY A 46 -21.05 -2.03 0.54
CA GLY A 46 -20.86 -1.56 1.90
C GLY A 46 -21.08 -0.06 2.04
N HIS A 47 -20.57 0.72 1.09
CA HIS A 47 -20.60 2.18 1.06
C HIS A 47 -21.35 2.69 -0.20
N PRO A 48 -22.70 2.62 -0.22
CA PRO A 48 -23.49 2.99 -1.40
C PRO A 48 -23.22 4.41 -1.91
N GLY A 49 -22.99 4.53 -3.22
CA GLY A 49 -22.69 5.81 -3.88
C GLY A 49 -21.20 6.18 -3.92
N THR A 50 -20.31 5.37 -3.33
CA THR A 50 -18.85 5.52 -3.50
C THR A 50 -18.46 5.41 -4.97
N LYS A 51 -17.70 6.39 -5.48
CA LYS A 51 -17.09 6.32 -6.81
C LYS A 51 -15.77 5.58 -6.71
N VAL A 52 -15.73 4.35 -7.23
CA VAL A 52 -14.52 3.54 -7.30
C VAL A 52 -13.89 3.69 -8.69
N TYR A 53 -12.56 3.79 -8.73
CA TYR A 53 -11.77 3.84 -9.95
C TYR A 53 -10.68 2.77 -9.90
N VAL A 54 -10.92 1.64 -10.57
CA VAL A 54 -9.90 0.60 -10.76
C VAL A 54 -8.99 1.00 -11.92
N THR A 55 -7.69 1.08 -11.69
CA THR A 55 -6.73 1.38 -12.77
C THR A 55 -6.65 0.21 -13.76
N ASN A 56 -6.59 0.48 -15.06
CA ASN A 56 -6.50 -0.57 -16.09
C ASN A 56 -5.06 -1.00 -16.45
N ARG A 57 -4.03 -0.28 -15.97
CA ARG A 57 -2.70 -0.27 -16.61
C ARG A 57 -1.50 -0.45 -15.68
N PHE A 58 -1.75 -0.79 -14.41
CA PHE A 58 -0.69 -1.11 -13.43
C PHE A 58 -0.68 -2.60 -13.12
N GLY A 59 -0.44 -3.41 -14.14
CA GLY A 59 -0.26 -4.85 -13.97
C GLY A 59 1.08 -5.21 -13.34
N SER A 60 1.43 -4.73 -12.11
CA SER A 60 2.70 -5.11 -11.40
C SER A 60 2.67 -5.46 -9.85
N TYR A 61 3.06 -6.68 -9.37
CA TYR A 61 2.36 -7.52 -8.32
C TYR A 61 2.55 -7.03 -6.90
N SER A 62 1.45 -6.63 -6.24
CA SER A 62 1.41 -6.07 -4.88
C SER A 62 2.23 -4.78 -4.66
N GLN A 63 3.18 -4.49 -5.56
CA GLN A 63 3.84 -3.23 -5.77
C GLN A 63 2.86 -2.08 -6.09
N GLY A 64 1.58 -2.35 -6.36
CA GLY A 64 0.54 -1.32 -6.46
C GLY A 64 0.56 -0.32 -5.29
N GLY A 65 0.89 -0.78 -4.07
CA GLY A 65 1.13 0.11 -2.92
C GLY A 65 2.43 0.90 -2.98
N LEU A 66 3.51 0.38 -3.59
CA LEU A 66 4.72 1.16 -3.87
C LEU A 66 4.45 2.23 -4.94
N ILE A 67 3.77 1.87 -6.04
CA ILE A 67 3.35 2.80 -7.10
C ILE A 67 2.46 3.89 -6.52
N ALA A 68 1.43 3.52 -5.76
CA ALA A 68 0.52 4.46 -5.09
C ALA A 68 1.29 5.42 -4.17
N ARG A 69 2.24 4.88 -3.39
CA ARG A 69 3.08 5.68 -2.50
C ARG A 69 3.98 6.64 -3.26
N GLY A 70 4.72 6.18 -4.27
CA GLY A 70 5.57 7.03 -5.10
C GLY A 70 4.78 8.12 -5.83
N ILE A 71 3.53 7.86 -6.22
CA ILE A 71 2.61 8.87 -6.77
C ILE A 71 2.22 9.90 -5.69
N ILE A 72 1.88 9.48 -4.47
CA ILE A 72 1.58 10.38 -3.35
C ILE A 72 2.80 11.26 -3.03
N GLU A 73 3.98 10.65 -2.95
CA GLU A 73 5.25 11.31 -2.65
C GLU A 73 5.66 12.33 -3.72
N ALA A 74 5.56 11.98 -5.02
CA ALA A 74 6.06 12.82 -6.10
C ALA A 74 5.15 13.98 -6.50
N TYR A 75 3.81 13.89 -6.30
CA TYR A 75 2.85 14.86 -6.85
C TYR A 75 2.15 15.70 -5.75
N PRO A 76 2.68 16.90 -5.40
CA PRO A 76 2.21 17.67 -4.23
C PRO A 76 0.78 18.18 -4.28
N ASN A 77 0.17 18.19 -5.47
CA ASN A 77 -1.20 18.65 -5.72
C ASN A 77 -2.24 17.54 -5.58
N LEU A 78 -1.84 16.29 -5.32
CA LEU A 78 -2.78 15.21 -5.03
C LEU A 78 -3.31 15.32 -3.59
N ASN A 79 -4.63 15.40 -3.47
CA ASN A 79 -5.32 15.46 -2.17
C ASN A 79 -5.73 14.06 -1.69
N VAL A 80 -4.76 13.13 -1.64
CA VAL A 80 -5.00 11.79 -1.08
C VAL A 80 -5.21 11.93 0.43
N LYS A 81 -6.37 11.47 0.90
CA LYS A 81 -6.74 11.58 2.31
C LYS A 81 -6.25 10.40 3.12
N LYS A 82 -6.61 9.20 2.69
CA LYS A 82 -6.16 7.95 3.32
C LYS A 82 -5.43 7.13 2.27
N PHE A 83 -4.29 6.57 2.63
CA PHE A 83 -3.58 5.58 1.82
C PHE A 83 -3.67 4.22 2.51
N ILE A 84 -4.28 3.25 1.84
CA ILE A 84 -4.38 1.86 2.28
C ILE A 84 -3.39 1.04 1.46
N SER A 85 -2.34 0.54 2.12
CA SER A 85 -1.32 -0.35 1.56
C SER A 85 -1.70 -1.79 1.87
N LEU A 86 -2.18 -2.52 0.87
CA LEU A 86 -2.74 -3.87 1.03
C LEU A 86 -1.71 -4.96 0.71
N SER A 87 -0.95 -5.37 1.74
CA SER A 87 0.18 -6.32 1.67
C SER A 87 1.17 -6.02 0.53
N SER A 88 1.70 -4.80 0.52
CA SER A 88 2.69 -4.29 -0.44
C SER A 88 4.10 -4.30 0.15
N PRO A 89 5.18 -4.62 -0.59
CA PRO A 89 6.54 -4.71 -0.06
C PRO A 89 7.15 -3.31 0.21
N GLN A 90 6.63 -2.58 1.20
CA GLN A 90 7.05 -1.22 1.54
C GLN A 90 8.52 -1.16 2.00
N GLY A 91 9.01 -2.22 2.65
CA GLY A 91 10.41 -2.38 3.03
C GLY A 91 11.30 -2.97 1.93
N GLY A 92 10.73 -3.41 0.80
CA GLY A 92 11.39 -4.18 -0.26
C GLY A 92 11.07 -5.68 -0.22
N GLN A 93 11.62 -6.43 -1.18
CA GLN A 93 11.37 -7.87 -1.32
C GLN A 93 12.69 -8.65 -1.39
N TYR A 94 12.75 -9.76 -0.66
CA TYR A 94 13.80 -10.78 -0.75
C TYR A 94 13.21 -12.17 -0.46
N GLY A 95 12.90 -12.94 -1.50
CA GLY A 95 12.33 -14.27 -1.28
C GLY A 95 12.04 -15.09 -2.53
N THR A 96 12.38 -16.38 -2.46
CA THR A 96 12.30 -17.36 -3.55
C THR A 96 10.90 -17.55 -4.12
N LYS A 97 9.86 -17.58 -3.25
CA LYS A 97 8.47 -17.83 -3.70
C LYS A 97 8.01 -16.79 -4.71
N PHE A 98 8.13 -15.50 -4.36
CA PHE A 98 7.84 -14.40 -5.28
C PHE A 98 8.74 -14.42 -6.51
N LEU A 99 10.05 -14.62 -6.32
CA LEU A 99 11.02 -14.61 -7.41
C LEU A 99 10.68 -15.64 -8.50
N HIS A 100 10.36 -16.88 -8.10
CA HIS A 100 10.02 -17.97 -9.01
C HIS A 100 8.65 -17.80 -9.71
N LEU A 101 7.77 -16.90 -9.25
CA LEU A 101 6.55 -16.54 -10.01
C LEU A 101 6.87 -15.77 -11.31
N LEU A 102 8.05 -15.16 -11.39
CA LEU A 102 8.47 -14.30 -12.51
C LEU A 102 9.70 -14.87 -13.24
N PHE A 103 10.63 -15.46 -12.48
CA PHE A 103 11.88 -16.03 -12.95
C PHE A 103 12.04 -17.45 -12.38
N PRO A 104 11.36 -18.48 -12.93
CA PRO A 104 11.28 -19.81 -12.34
C PRO A 104 12.62 -20.54 -12.10
N SER A 105 13.68 -20.11 -12.80
CA SER A 105 15.03 -20.69 -12.72
C SER A 105 16.06 -19.79 -12.02
N LEU A 106 15.68 -18.60 -11.54
CA LEU A 106 16.60 -17.63 -10.94
C LEU A 106 16.70 -17.85 -9.43
N SER A 107 17.90 -18.15 -8.95
CA SER A 107 18.15 -18.34 -7.53
C SER A 107 18.08 -17.02 -6.76
N VAL A 108 17.51 -17.05 -5.55
CA VAL A 108 17.46 -15.87 -4.65
C VAL A 108 18.86 -15.37 -4.29
N GLN A 109 19.84 -16.27 -4.14
CA GLN A 109 21.23 -15.92 -3.82
C GLN A 109 22.01 -15.28 -4.99
N THR A 110 21.53 -15.39 -6.24
CA THR A 110 22.20 -14.81 -7.43
C THR A 110 21.32 -13.80 -8.16
N ALA A 111 20.12 -13.53 -7.67
CA ALA A 111 19.19 -12.57 -8.28
C ALA A 111 19.78 -11.15 -8.36
N TYR A 112 20.65 -10.79 -7.42
CA TYR A 112 21.36 -9.51 -7.42
C TYR A 112 22.23 -9.29 -8.67
N GLU A 113 22.79 -10.34 -9.28
CA GLU A 113 23.64 -10.23 -10.48
C GLU A 113 22.84 -9.71 -11.69
N LEU A 114 21.54 -10.06 -11.75
CA LEU A 114 20.61 -9.49 -12.71
C LEU A 114 20.09 -8.13 -12.22
N PHE A 115 19.58 -8.05 -11.00
CA PHE A 115 18.79 -6.91 -10.53
C PHE A 115 19.63 -5.66 -10.20
N TYR A 116 20.85 -5.81 -9.66
CA TYR A 116 21.74 -4.69 -9.37
C TYR A 116 22.68 -4.40 -10.54
N SER A 117 22.04 -3.98 -11.63
CA SER A 117 22.67 -3.62 -12.90
C SER A 117 21.79 -2.58 -13.62
N VAL A 118 22.37 -1.82 -14.54
CA VAL A 118 21.64 -0.75 -15.26
C VAL A 118 20.44 -1.31 -16.02
N MET A 119 20.60 -2.43 -16.75
CA MET A 119 19.51 -3.08 -17.46
C MET A 119 18.57 -3.86 -16.54
N GLY A 120 19.06 -4.34 -15.40
CA GLY A 120 18.25 -5.00 -14.38
C GLY A 120 17.19 -4.07 -13.81
N GLN A 121 17.52 -2.79 -13.62
CA GLN A 121 16.60 -1.78 -13.10
C GLN A 121 15.53 -1.31 -14.09
N GLU A 122 15.56 -1.73 -15.35
CA GLU A 122 14.40 -1.63 -16.26
C GLU A 122 13.34 -2.72 -15.96
N ILE A 123 13.70 -3.73 -15.17
CA ILE A 123 12.78 -4.77 -14.69
C ILE A 123 12.13 -4.28 -13.40
N SER A 124 10.81 -4.08 -13.45
CA SER A 124 10.06 -3.43 -12.37
C SER A 124 10.20 -4.06 -10.97
N VAL A 125 10.56 -5.34 -10.85
CA VAL A 125 10.76 -5.99 -9.54
C VAL A 125 12.17 -5.83 -8.98
N ALA A 126 13.16 -5.52 -9.82
CA ALA A 126 14.51 -5.16 -9.40
C ALA A 126 14.52 -3.80 -8.66
N ASN A 127 13.55 -2.92 -8.98
CA ASN A 127 13.39 -1.61 -8.37
C ASN A 127 13.04 -1.64 -6.87
N TYR A 128 12.59 -2.78 -6.36
CA TYR A 128 12.33 -3.01 -4.92
C TYR A 128 12.91 -4.33 -4.41
N TRP A 129 13.82 -4.95 -5.16
CA TRP A 129 14.63 -6.05 -4.63
C TRP A 129 15.59 -5.49 -3.57
N ARG A 130 15.55 -6.07 -2.37
CA ARG A 130 16.38 -5.64 -1.23
C ARG A 130 17.14 -6.83 -0.67
N ASP A 131 18.24 -7.16 -1.31
CA ASP A 131 19.10 -8.26 -0.91
C ASP A 131 19.85 -7.91 0.39
N PRO A 132 19.60 -8.62 1.51
CA PRO A 132 20.27 -8.35 2.78
C PRO A 132 21.78 -8.62 2.73
N HIS A 133 22.23 -9.45 1.79
CA HIS A 133 23.63 -9.84 1.64
C HIS A 133 24.41 -8.90 0.71
N GLN A 134 23.72 -8.02 -0.02
CA GLN A 134 24.32 -7.07 -0.97
C GLN A 134 23.88 -5.61 -0.71
N PRO A 135 23.99 -5.08 0.53
CA PRO A 135 23.45 -3.75 0.88
C PRO A 135 24.14 -2.60 0.14
N LEU A 136 25.41 -2.75 -0.27
CA LEU A 136 26.11 -1.74 -1.07
C LEU A 136 25.55 -1.70 -2.50
N LEU A 137 25.40 -2.85 -3.15
CA LEU A 137 24.81 -2.93 -4.49
C LEU A 137 23.34 -2.48 -4.51
N TYR A 138 22.59 -2.71 -3.44
CA TYR A 138 21.24 -2.15 -3.26
C TYR A 138 21.27 -0.61 -3.32
N MET A 139 22.18 0.04 -2.58
CA MET A 139 22.30 1.50 -2.58
C MET A 139 22.88 2.07 -3.89
N ASP A 140 23.83 1.37 -4.51
CA ASP A 140 24.50 1.83 -5.74
C ASP A 140 23.63 1.68 -7.00
N TYR A 141 22.75 0.66 -7.04
CA TYR A 141 21.97 0.34 -8.24
C TYR A 141 20.45 0.51 -8.11
N SER A 142 19.83 0.38 -6.92
CA SER A 142 18.36 0.42 -6.84
C SER A 142 17.82 1.83 -7.11
N CYS A 143 17.21 2.03 -8.28
CA CYS A 143 16.84 3.36 -8.77
C CYS A 143 15.49 3.89 -8.23
N TYR A 144 14.87 3.18 -7.29
CA TYR A 144 13.51 3.48 -6.83
C TYR A 144 13.34 3.32 -5.32
N LEU A 145 13.37 2.09 -4.77
CA LEU A 145 13.06 1.84 -3.36
C LEU A 145 13.84 2.71 -2.36
N PRO A 146 15.18 2.83 -2.42
CA PRO A 146 15.91 3.65 -1.45
C PRO A 146 15.64 5.16 -1.62
N TYR A 147 15.25 5.61 -2.82
CA TYR A 147 14.86 7.00 -3.07
C TYR A 147 13.47 7.32 -2.50
N ILE A 148 12.46 6.49 -2.79
CA ILE A 148 11.11 6.69 -2.23
C ILE A 148 11.06 6.43 -0.72
N ASN A 149 12.02 5.69 -0.16
CA ASN A 149 12.15 5.51 1.28
C ASN A 149 12.89 6.67 1.97
N ASN A 150 13.50 7.60 1.22
CA ASN A 150 14.49 8.55 1.76
C ASN A 150 15.63 7.86 2.55
N GLU A 151 16.07 6.69 2.06
CA GLU A 151 17.33 6.05 2.48
C GLU A 151 18.52 6.69 1.75
N ILE A 152 18.32 7.10 0.49
CA ILE A 152 19.22 7.97 -0.26
C ILE A 152 18.60 9.36 -0.34
N GLU A 153 19.37 10.39 0.03
CA GLU A 153 18.91 11.78 -0.07
C GLU A 153 18.96 12.28 -1.52
N SER A 154 17.90 12.94 -1.96
CA SER A 154 17.72 13.46 -3.31
C SER A 154 16.95 14.78 -3.30
N GLU A 155 16.88 15.46 -4.44
CA GLU A 155 16.04 16.67 -4.61
C GLU A 155 14.56 16.42 -4.25
N GLY A 156 14.08 15.18 -4.44
CA GLY A 156 12.73 14.76 -4.10
C GLY A 156 12.49 14.55 -2.60
N SER A 157 13.53 14.33 -1.79
CA SER A 157 13.36 13.77 -0.44
C SER A 157 12.53 14.65 0.51
N SER A 158 12.73 15.96 0.46
CA SER A 158 11.89 16.92 1.21
C SER A 158 10.44 16.96 0.71
N LEU A 159 10.22 16.81 -0.60
CA LEU A 159 8.89 16.77 -1.20
C LEU A 159 8.14 15.49 -0.80
N TYR A 160 8.81 14.34 -0.87
CA TYR A 160 8.25 13.02 -0.53
C TYR A 160 7.75 13.01 0.92
N LYS A 161 8.60 13.42 1.86
CA LYS A 161 8.25 13.59 3.28
C LYS A 161 7.06 14.53 3.47
N ASN A 162 7.13 15.74 2.90
CA ASN A 162 6.06 16.72 3.03
C ASN A 162 4.71 16.22 2.49
N ASN A 163 4.72 15.37 1.47
CA ASN A 163 3.49 14.81 0.89
C ASN A 163 2.95 13.62 1.71
N ILE A 164 3.80 12.73 2.22
CA ILE A 164 3.37 11.67 3.16
C ILE A 164 2.78 12.28 4.44
N GLU A 165 3.38 13.35 4.97
CA GLU A 165 2.87 14.01 6.18
C GLU A 165 1.50 14.70 6.00
N LYS A 166 1.02 14.92 4.76
CA LYS A 166 -0.34 15.44 4.46
C LYS A 166 -1.44 14.40 4.66
N LEU A 167 -1.12 13.11 4.66
CA LEU A 167 -2.13 12.04 4.78
C LEU A 167 -2.94 12.20 6.09
N GLU A 168 -4.27 12.13 5.99
CA GLU A 168 -5.15 11.99 7.15
C GLU A 168 -4.93 10.62 7.81
N LYS A 169 -4.63 9.58 7.01
CA LYS A 169 -4.25 8.26 7.52
C LYS A 169 -3.40 7.44 6.53
N LEU A 170 -2.44 6.68 7.06
CA LEU A 170 -1.75 5.57 6.39
C LEU A 170 -2.16 4.28 7.10
N ILE A 171 -2.73 3.32 6.36
CA ILE A 171 -3.12 2.01 6.86
C ILE A 171 -2.31 0.95 6.12
N MET A 172 -1.59 0.10 6.85
CA MET A 172 -0.74 -0.95 6.30
C MET A 172 -1.28 -2.32 6.72
N PHE A 173 -1.71 -3.12 5.75
CA PHE A 173 -2.20 -4.48 5.96
C PHE A 173 -1.10 -5.50 5.61
N GLY A 174 -1.01 -6.57 6.38
CA GLY A 174 -0.18 -7.74 6.05
C GLY A 174 -0.32 -8.82 7.11
N GLY A 175 0.41 -9.92 6.97
CA GLY A 175 0.34 -11.01 7.96
C GLY A 175 1.25 -12.19 7.63
N PRO A 176 1.48 -13.09 8.61
CA PRO A 176 2.48 -14.16 8.52
C PRO A 176 2.21 -15.18 7.41
N ASP A 177 0.93 -15.40 7.08
CA ASP A 177 0.49 -16.42 6.10
C ASP A 177 0.40 -15.90 4.65
N ASP A 178 0.81 -14.65 4.39
CA ASP A 178 0.78 -14.04 3.06
C ASP A 178 1.46 -14.95 2.01
N GLY A 179 2.67 -15.41 2.34
CA GLY A 179 3.38 -16.44 1.57
C GLY A 179 3.99 -15.99 0.24
N VAL A 180 3.86 -14.72 -0.15
CA VAL A 180 4.52 -14.13 -1.33
C VAL A 180 5.49 -13.03 -0.92
N ILE A 181 5.04 -12.07 -0.10
CA ILE A 181 5.88 -11.00 0.43
C ILE A 181 6.87 -11.57 1.44
N THR A 182 8.14 -11.21 1.32
CA THR A 182 9.22 -11.81 2.12
C THR A 182 10.28 -10.74 2.42
N PRO A 183 10.54 -10.40 3.70
CA PRO A 183 9.75 -10.79 4.88
C PRO A 183 8.32 -10.25 4.79
N TRP A 184 7.32 -10.96 5.34
CA TRP A 184 5.92 -10.50 5.28
C TRP A 184 5.72 -9.16 6.00
N GLN A 185 6.56 -8.86 7.00
CA GLN A 185 6.62 -7.58 7.70
C GLN A 185 7.06 -6.40 6.78
N SER A 186 7.54 -6.67 5.56
CA SER A 186 7.75 -5.63 4.54
C SER A 186 6.46 -4.88 4.19
N SER A 187 5.29 -5.52 4.39
CA SER A 187 3.97 -4.85 4.42
C SER A 187 3.91 -3.60 5.31
N ARG A 188 4.73 -3.55 6.36
CA ARG A 188 4.87 -2.45 7.33
C ARG A 188 6.30 -1.86 7.40
N PHE A 189 6.99 -1.76 6.26
CA PHE A 189 8.35 -1.21 6.10
C PHE A 189 9.51 -2.02 6.73
N ALA A 190 9.27 -3.18 7.35
CA ALA A 190 10.37 -4.00 7.87
C ALA A 190 11.14 -4.71 6.74
N TYR A 191 12.40 -5.06 6.99
CA TYR A 191 13.24 -5.80 6.03
C TYR A 191 14.27 -6.68 6.76
N PHE A 192 15.01 -7.52 6.03
CA PHE A 192 16.03 -8.39 6.61
C PHE A 192 17.37 -7.69 6.82
N ASP A 193 18.02 -7.97 7.96
CA ASP A 193 19.46 -7.74 8.13
C ASP A 193 20.30 -8.81 7.41
N LYS A 194 21.62 -8.64 7.42
CA LYS A 194 22.59 -9.55 6.80
C LYS A 194 22.56 -11.01 7.30
N ASP A 195 21.94 -11.27 8.46
CA ASP A 195 21.79 -12.59 9.06
C ASP A 195 20.34 -13.10 8.92
N GLU A 196 19.54 -12.43 8.08
CA GLU A 196 18.11 -12.66 7.81
C GLU A 196 17.18 -12.49 9.04
N ASN A 197 17.59 -11.71 10.04
CA ASN A 197 16.68 -11.23 11.10
C ASN A 197 15.85 -10.05 10.59
N VAL A 198 14.61 -9.90 11.07
CA VAL A 198 13.73 -8.78 10.67
C VAL A 198 14.07 -7.52 11.47
N ILE A 199 14.45 -6.45 10.77
CA ILE A 199 14.53 -5.09 11.31
C ILE A 199 13.17 -4.41 11.16
N GLU A 200 12.44 -4.25 12.27
CA GLU A 200 11.14 -3.58 12.30
C GLU A 200 11.26 -2.07 12.04
N LEU A 201 10.20 -1.46 11.49
CA LEU A 201 10.16 -0.03 11.12
C LEU A 201 10.68 0.90 12.23
N TYR A 202 10.31 0.65 13.49
CA TYR A 202 10.63 1.53 14.61
C TYR A 202 12.12 1.58 14.95
N ASP A 203 12.88 0.55 14.59
CA ASP A 203 14.33 0.47 14.87
C ASP A 203 15.18 1.08 13.74
N GLN A 204 14.54 1.48 12.63
CA GLN A 204 15.23 2.01 11.44
C GLN A 204 15.50 3.51 11.53
N PRO A 205 16.61 4.00 10.94
CA PRO A 205 16.87 5.44 10.75
C PRO A 205 15.70 6.20 10.12
N LEU A 206 15.02 5.56 9.16
CA LEU A 206 13.85 6.06 8.44
C LEU A 206 12.72 6.54 9.38
N TYR A 207 12.48 5.79 10.47
CA TYR A 207 11.53 6.17 11.51
C TYR A 207 12.17 7.15 12.50
N GLN A 208 13.34 6.82 13.04
CA GLN A 208 13.98 7.58 14.11
C GLN A 208 14.20 9.07 13.76
N PHE A 209 14.69 9.34 12.56
CA PHE A 209 14.91 10.69 12.02
C PHE A 209 13.67 11.27 11.32
N ASN A 210 12.55 10.53 11.28
CA ASN A 210 11.35 10.88 10.54
C ASN A 210 11.65 11.21 9.06
N SER A 211 12.52 10.44 8.39
CA SER A 211 13.05 10.75 7.05
C SER A 211 11.96 10.83 5.99
N LEU A 212 10.93 9.97 6.10
CA LEU A 212 9.78 9.92 5.19
C LEU A 212 8.48 10.51 5.77
N GLY A 213 8.46 10.90 7.06
CA GLY A 213 7.23 11.38 7.72
C GLY A 213 6.44 10.33 8.51
N LEU A 214 6.84 9.04 8.45
CA LEU A 214 6.12 7.94 9.11
C LEU A 214 6.05 8.08 10.64
N ARG A 215 7.11 8.59 11.27
CA ARG A 215 7.14 8.84 12.72
C ARG A 215 6.12 9.90 13.11
N LYS A 216 6.03 11.00 12.36
CA LYS A 216 4.99 12.02 12.59
C LYS A 216 3.58 11.45 12.38
N LEU A 217 3.37 10.59 11.37
CA LEU A 217 2.07 9.92 11.21
C LEU A 217 1.75 9.04 12.44
N ASN A 218 2.71 8.26 12.94
CA ASN A 218 2.52 7.40 14.11
C ASN A 218 2.25 8.21 15.40
N GLU A 219 3.11 9.18 15.72
CA GLU A 219 2.96 10.04 16.91
C GLU A 219 1.66 10.87 16.91
N THR A 220 1.04 11.09 15.73
CA THR A 220 -0.25 11.78 15.60
C THR A 220 -1.45 10.82 15.41
N GLY A 221 -1.28 9.51 15.59
CA GLY A 221 -2.36 8.51 15.48
C GLY A 221 -2.88 8.27 14.06
N ARG A 222 -2.12 8.74 13.05
CA ARG A 222 -2.46 8.65 11.62
C ARG A 222 -1.77 7.48 10.91
N LEU A 223 -0.92 6.70 11.58
CA LEU A 223 -0.41 5.43 11.08
C LEU A 223 -1.13 4.28 11.78
N LYS A 224 -1.67 3.32 11.01
CA LYS A 224 -2.32 2.11 11.51
C LYS A 224 -1.72 0.88 10.83
N VAL A 225 -1.41 -0.15 11.61
CA VAL A 225 -1.08 -1.49 11.11
C VAL A 225 -2.30 -2.40 11.32
N VAL A 226 -2.63 -3.21 10.33
CA VAL A 226 -3.64 -4.28 10.40
C VAL A 226 -2.94 -5.60 10.11
N GLU A 227 -2.66 -6.36 11.16
CA GLU A 227 -2.01 -7.67 11.07
C GLU A 227 -3.07 -8.77 11.15
N LEU A 228 -3.14 -9.65 10.13
CA LEU A 228 -4.12 -10.75 10.07
C LEU A 228 -3.45 -12.07 9.68
N ALA A 229 -3.56 -13.07 10.54
CA ALA A 229 -3.15 -14.45 10.24
C ALA A 229 -4.22 -15.16 9.38
N GLY A 230 -3.81 -16.24 8.70
CA GLY A 230 -4.67 -17.07 7.85
C GLY A 230 -5.09 -16.44 6.51
N VAL A 231 -4.50 -15.30 6.13
CA VAL A 231 -4.76 -14.61 4.86
C VAL A 231 -3.56 -14.78 3.93
N SER A 232 -3.72 -15.59 2.87
CA SER A 232 -2.70 -15.67 1.81
C SER A 232 -2.71 -14.43 0.91
N HIS A 233 -1.61 -14.20 0.19
CA HIS A 233 -1.41 -13.00 -0.62
C HIS A 233 -2.56 -12.67 -1.58
N PHE A 234 -3.11 -13.71 -2.22
CA PHE A 234 -4.19 -13.55 -3.21
C PHE A 234 -5.57 -13.30 -2.56
N GLN A 235 -5.68 -13.41 -1.24
CA GLN A 235 -6.91 -13.26 -0.48
C GLN A 235 -7.09 -11.86 0.14
N TRP A 236 -6.06 -11.02 0.23
CA TRP A 236 -6.18 -9.68 0.84
C TRP A 236 -7.28 -8.80 0.22
N HIS A 237 -7.55 -8.96 -1.08
CA HIS A 237 -8.56 -8.18 -1.81
C HIS A 237 -9.88 -8.94 -2.08
N THR A 238 -10.03 -10.17 -1.57
CA THR A 238 -11.22 -11.02 -1.78
C THR A 238 -11.79 -11.62 -0.49
N ASN A 239 -11.01 -11.68 0.58
CA ASN A 239 -11.43 -12.18 1.89
C ASN A 239 -12.41 -11.20 2.54
N LYS A 240 -13.62 -11.70 2.85
CA LYS A 240 -14.71 -10.87 3.36
C LYS A 240 -14.43 -10.29 4.75
N THR A 241 -13.68 -10.96 5.62
CA THR A 241 -13.25 -10.39 6.91
C THR A 241 -12.26 -9.25 6.70
N VAL A 242 -11.25 -9.42 5.82
CA VAL A 242 -10.32 -8.33 5.48
C VAL A 242 -11.07 -7.11 4.94
N ILE A 243 -12.05 -7.34 4.05
CA ILE A 243 -12.79 -6.25 3.41
C ILE A 243 -13.77 -5.59 4.39
N TYR A 244 -14.74 -6.33 4.92
CA TYR A 244 -15.85 -5.74 5.68
C TYR A 244 -15.46 -5.33 7.11
N ASP A 245 -14.61 -6.10 7.78
CA ASP A 245 -14.30 -5.87 9.20
C ASP A 245 -13.10 -4.92 9.39
N HIS A 246 -12.26 -4.75 8.37
CA HIS A 246 -10.99 -4.00 8.48
C HIS A 246 -10.74 -2.94 7.41
N LEU A 247 -11.16 -3.13 6.15
CA LEU A 247 -10.92 -2.18 5.05
C LEU A 247 -12.05 -1.15 4.92
N LEU A 248 -13.31 -1.57 4.88
CA LEU A 248 -14.45 -0.65 4.74
C LEU A 248 -14.52 0.42 5.84
N PRO A 249 -14.32 0.12 7.14
CA PRO A 249 -14.28 1.16 8.19
C PRO A 249 -13.16 2.19 8.03
N GLU A 250 -12.20 1.95 7.14
CA GLU A 250 -11.14 2.89 6.78
C GLU A 250 -11.48 3.74 5.55
N LEU A 251 -12.61 3.52 4.86
CA LEU A 251 -13.03 4.31 3.69
C LEU A 251 -13.97 5.50 4.01
N ASP A 252 -14.42 5.63 5.26
CA ASP A 252 -15.30 6.73 5.74
C ASP A 252 -14.63 8.14 5.73
#